data_AF-M4F7Z8-F1
#
_entry.id   AF-M4F7Z8-F1
#
_cell.length_a   1.000
_cell.length_b   1.000
_cell.length_c   1.000
_cell.angle_alpha   90.00
_cell.angle_beta   90.00
_cell.angle_gamma   90.00
#
_symmetry.space_group_name_H-M   'P 1'
#
loop_
_entity.id
_entity.type
_entity.pdbx_description
1 polymer ?
#
loop_
_entity_poly.entity_id
_entity_poly.type
_entity_poly.pdbx_seq_one_letter_code
_entity_poly.pdbx_strand_id
1 'polypeptide(L)'
;MSTGAEDENSSAMEVDSENGNPKKRSEIGERQQWCLSTLGYLTAFTRQYAKEIWPHMEKLESEVFSGDDVHPLFLQTIFSALQFPLQ
;
A
#
# COMPACT_ATOMS: atom_id res chain seq x y z
N MET A 1 -34.88 -5.53 -40.95
CA MET A 1 -33.94 -4.39 -40.83
C MET A 1 -34.39 -3.56 -39.64
N SER A 2 -33.60 -3.19 -38.64
CA SER A 2 -32.23 -3.55 -38.25
C SER A 2 -32.08 -3.20 -36.77
N THR A 3 -31.50 -4.16 -36.03
CA THR A 3 -30.57 -4.09 -34.88
C THR A 3 -30.47 -2.80 -34.05
N GLY A 4 -30.64 -2.98 -32.73
CA GLY A 4 -30.22 -2.06 -31.69
C GLY A 4 -28.70 -1.97 -31.52
N ALA A 5 -28.27 -0.97 -30.75
CA ALA A 5 -26.93 -0.84 -30.23
C ALA A 5 -27.00 -0.15 -28.85
N GLU A 6 -26.93 -0.97 -27.82
CA GLU A 6 -26.23 -0.68 -26.58
C GLU A 6 -24.72 -0.58 -26.89
N ASP A 7 -24.03 0.44 -26.39
CA ASP A 7 -22.58 0.34 -26.18
C ASP A 7 -22.14 1.31 -25.07
N GLU A 8 -21.99 0.72 -23.89
CA GLU A 8 -21.29 1.26 -22.74
C GLU A 8 -19.81 1.41 -23.14
N ASN A 9 -19.45 2.56 -23.71
CA ASN A 9 -18.06 2.84 -24.05
C ASN A 9 -17.24 3.10 -22.78
N SER A 10 -16.74 1.99 -22.23
CA SER A 10 -15.50 1.84 -21.45
C SER A 10 -14.59 3.06 -21.55
N SER A 11 -14.44 3.77 -20.43
CA SER A 11 -13.46 4.85 -20.29
C SER A 11 -12.05 4.25 -20.27
N ALA A 12 -11.48 4.04 -21.44
CA ALA A 12 -10.06 3.79 -21.62
C ALA A 12 -9.31 5.12 -21.44
N MET A 13 -8.55 5.25 -20.36
CA MET A 13 -7.64 6.40 -20.17
C MET A 13 -6.42 6.22 -21.08
N GLU A 14 -6.27 7.11 -22.06
CA GLU A 14 -5.11 7.18 -22.95
C GLU A 14 -3.84 7.51 -22.14
N VAL A 15 -2.89 6.59 -22.07
CA VAL A 15 -1.57 6.82 -21.46
C VAL A 15 -0.65 7.43 -22.51
N ASP A 16 -0.35 8.72 -22.34
CA ASP A 16 0.64 9.45 -23.12
C ASP A 16 2.02 8.78 -22.97
N SER A 17 2.53 8.29 -24.09
CA SER A 17 3.78 7.55 -24.18
C SER A 17 4.82 8.40 -24.89
N GLU A 18 5.48 9.30 -24.16
CA GLU A 18 6.69 9.95 -24.67
C GLU A 18 7.81 10.03 -23.63
N ASN A 19 8.98 9.55 -24.06
CA ASN A 19 10.34 9.82 -23.57
C ASN A 19 11.02 8.81 -22.62
N GLY A 20 11.71 7.82 -23.23
CA GLY A 20 13.18 7.87 -23.19
C GLY A 20 13.96 7.07 -22.15
N ASN A 21 13.40 6.04 -21.51
CA ASN A 21 14.13 4.86 -20.99
C ASN A 21 13.09 3.85 -20.50
N PRO A 22 12.86 2.71 -21.17
CA PRO A 22 12.07 1.65 -20.58
C PRO A 22 12.96 0.95 -19.56
N LYS A 23 13.20 1.58 -18.40
CA LYS A 23 13.29 0.79 -17.18
C LYS A 23 11.99 0.03 -17.18
N LYS A 24 12.04 -1.24 -17.61
CA LYS A 24 10.90 -2.15 -17.71
C LYS A 24 10.07 -1.87 -16.46
N ARG A 25 8.98 -1.12 -16.62
CA ARG A 25 7.94 -1.10 -15.60
C ARG A 25 7.42 -2.51 -15.71
N SER A 26 8.08 -3.40 -14.96
CA SER A 26 7.63 -4.76 -14.81
C SER A 26 6.20 -4.57 -14.34
N GLU A 27 5.24 -5.01 -15.14
CA GLU A 27 3.84 -4.90 -14.80
C GLU A 27 3.68 -5.57 -13.44
N ILE A 28 3.62 -4.73 -12.40
CA ILE A 28 3.47 -5.17 -11.03
C ILE A 28 2.04 -5.67 -10.99
N GLY A 29 1.88 -6.98 -10.81
CA GLY A 29 0.57 -7.58 -10.70
C GLY A 29 -0.24 -6.93 -9.58
N GLU A 30 -1.56 -6.90 -9.72
CA GLU A 30 -2.49 -6.18 -8.82
C GLU A 30 -2.24 -6.48 -7.34
N ARG A 31 -2.02 -7.76 -6.99
CA ARG A 31 -1.71 -8.18 -5.61
C ARG A 31 -0.44 -7.53 -5.08
N GLN A 32 0.60 -7.44 -5.91
CA GLN A 32 1.86 -6.83 -5.51
C GLN A 32 1.71 -5.32 -5.38
N GLN A 33 0.98 -4.68 -6.31
CA GLN A 33 0.67 -3.26 -6.23
C GLN A 33 -0.12 -2.94 -4.94
N TRP A 34 -1.12 -3.76 -4.62
CA TRP A 34 -1.93 -3.64 -3.42
C TRP A 34 -1.10 -3.79 -2.14
N CYS A 35 -0.18 -4.75 -2.11
CA CYS A 35 0.75 -4.92 -0.99
C CYS A 35 1.64 -3.68 -0.81
N LEU A 36 2.22 -3.16 -1.90
CA LEU A 36 3.08 -1.99 -1.87
C LEU A 36 2.35 -0.72 -1.44
N SER A 37 1.15 -0.47 -1.97
CA SER A 37 0.36 0.69 -1.59
C SER A 37 -0.08 0.61 -0.12
N THR A 38 -0.48 -0.57 0.34
CA THR A 38 -0.88 -0.80 1.75
C THR A 38 0.29 -0.61 2.71
N LEU A 39 1.44 -1.24 2.46
CA LEU A 39 2.62 -1.09 3.31
C LEU A 39 3.17 0.35 3.27
N GLY A 40 3.11 1.01 2.11
CA GLY A 40 3.48 2.42 1.97
C GLY A 40 2.60 3.33 2.83
N TYR A 41 1.28 3.13 2.78
CA TYR A 41 0.33 3.84 3.63
C TYR A 41 0.60 3.60 5.12
N LEU A 42 0.75 2.33 5.53
CA LEU A 42 1.04 1.96 6.91
C LEU A 42 2.32 2.63 7.43
N THR A 43 3.37 2.66 6.60
CA THR A 43 4.63 3.34 6.93
C THR A 43 4.40 4.83 7.20
N ALA A 44 3.67 5.51 6.31
CA ALA A 44 3.39 6.95 6.44
C ALA A 44 2.53 7.25 7.67
N PHE A 45 1.45 6.49 7.88
CA PHE A 45 0.58 6.60 9.06
C PHE A 45 1.37 6.43 10.36
N THR A 46 2.19 5.38 10.43
CA THR A 46 2.97 5.07 11.64
C THR A 46 3.96 6.18 11.95
N ARG A 47 4.61 6.77 10.93
CA ARG A 47 5.51 7.92 11.12
C ARG A 47 4.77 9.17 11.58
N GLN A 48 3.61 9.44 10.98
CA GLN A 48 2.82 10.63 11.27
C GLN A 48 2.36 10.67 12.73
N TYR A 49 1.97 9.52 13.28
CA TYR A 49 1.44 9.39 14.64
C TYR A 49 2.42 8.70 15.59
N ALA A 50 3.72 8.74 15.31
CA ALA A 50 4.71 7.96 16.04
C ALA A 50 4.73 8.28 17.55
N LYS A 51 4.54 9.55 17.92
CA LYS A 51 4.54 10.00 19.33
C LYS A 51 3.33 9.48 20.08
N GLU A 52 2.21 9.34 19.40
CA GLU A 52 0.95 8.83 19.92
C GLU A 52 0.92 7.30 19.95
N ILE A 53 1.52 6.63 18.97
CA ILE A 53 1.58 5.17 18.87
C ILE A 53 2.57 4.60 19.89
N TRP A 54 3.74 5.22 20.05
CA TRP A 54 4.84 4.66 20.86
C TRP A 54 4.44 4.28 22.30
N PRO A 55 3.73 5.12 23.08
CA PRO A 55 3.31 4.78 24.44
C PRO A 55 2.34 3.59 24.53
N HIS A 56 1.76 3.17 23.40
CA HIS A 56 0.78 2.09 23.34
C HIS A 56 1.33 0.80 22.71
N MET A 57 2.61 0.74 22.37
CA MET A 57 3.22 -0.40 21.68
C MET A 57 3.05 -1.72 22.43
N GLU A 58 3.24 -1.75 23.75
CA GLU A 58 3.05 -2.98 24.56
C GLU A 58 1.61 -3.53 24.44
N LYS A 59 0.62 -2.63 24.46
CA LYS A 59 -0.78 -3.01 24.30
C LYS A 59 -1.08 -3.48 22.88
N LEU A 60 -0.55 -2.79 21.87
CA LEU A 60 -0.69 -3.19 20.47
C LEU A 60 -0.02 -4.56 20.22
N GLU A 61 1.13 -4.82 20.84
CA GLU A 61 1.80 -6.11 20.78
C GLU A 61 0.95 -7.24 21.37
N SER A 62 0.32 -7.00 22.51
CA SER A 62 -0.50 -8.01 23.21
C SER A 62 -1.92 -8.19 22.67
N GLU A 63 -2.51 -7.20 22.00
CA GLU A 63 -3.92 -7.26 21.57
C GLU A 63 -4.10 -7.28 20.04
N VAL A 64 -3.14 -6.74 19.28
CA VAL A 64 -3.26 -6.56 17.83
C VAL A 64 -2.24 -7.41 17.07
N PHE A 65 -0.98 -7.44 17.53
CA PHE A 65 0.13 -8.08 16.81
C PHE A 65 0.40 -9.54 17.20
N SER A 66 -0.32 -10.04 18.19
CA SER A 66 -0.18 -11.39 18.74
C SER A 66 -1.09 -12.43 18.08
N GLY A 67 -1.91 -12.02 17.12
CA GLY A 67 -2.73 -12.93 16.32
C GLY A 67 -1.89 -13.75 15.34
N ASP A 68 -2.28 -15.01 15.13
CA ASP A 68 -1.65 -15.92 14.14
C ASP A 68 -1.81 -15.43 12.69
N ASP A 69 -2.70 -14.47 12.45
CA ASP A 69 -3.03 -13.88 11.15
C ASP A 69 -2.19 -12.64 10.80
N VAL A 70 -1.35 -12.17 11.74
CA VAL A 70 -0.55 -10.96 11.53
C VAL A 70 0.66 -11.27 10.66
N HIS A 71 0.68 -10.70 9.46
CA HIS A 71 1.78 -10.91 8.53
C HIS A 71 3.07 -10.22 9.03
N PRO A 72 4.24 -10.90 9.07
CA PRO A 72 5.49 -10.34 9.60
C PRO A 72 5.92 -9.00 8.98
N LEU A 73 5.61 -8.77 7.69
CA LEU A 73 5.89 -7.51 7.02
C LEU A 73 5.18 -6.30 7.66
N PHE A 74 3.97 -6.47 8.22
CA PHE A 74 3.29 -5.37 8.92
C PHE A 74 4.06 -4.93 10.16
N LEU A 75 4.49 -5.90 10.97
CA LEU A 75 5.28 -5.65 12.17
C LEU A 75 6.59 -4.97 11.82
N GLN A 76 7.33 -5.54 10.86
CA GLN A 76 8.59 -4.97 10.42
C GLN A 76 8.44 -3.51 9.95
N THR A 77 7.39 -3.22 9.16
CA THR A 77 7.09 -1.87 8.70
C THR A 77 6.83 -0.92 9.87
N ILE A 78 6.00 -1.32 10.84
CA ILE A 78 5.66 -0.48 12.01
C ILE A 78 6.91 -0.19 12.85
N PHE A 79 7.68 -1.21 13.23
CA PHE A 79 8.89 -1.01 14.04
C PHE A 79 9.93 -0.14 13.33
N SER A 80 10.15 -0.38 12.04
CA SER A 80 11.09 0.43 11.24
C SER A 80 10.61 1.88 11.12
N ALA A 81 9.30 2.08 11.00
CA ALA A 81 8.69 3.41 10.91
C ALA A 81 8.76 4.19 12.23
N LEU A 82 8.73 3.51 13.39
CA LEU A 82 8.84 4.12 14.72
C LEU A 82 10.29 4.40 15.16
N GLN A 83 11.28 3.68 14.62
CA GLN A 83 12.70 3.91 14.93
C GLN A 83 13.23 5.24 14.40
N PHE A 84 12.73 5.70 13.25
CA PHE A 84 13.14 6.98 12.64
C PHE A 84 12.71 8.24 13.42
N PRO A 85 11.49 8.35 13.95
CA PRO A 85 11.02 9.55 14.66
C PRO A 85 11.58 9.74 16.08
N LEU A 86 12.35 8.78 16.62
CA LEU A 86 12.98 8.87 17.95
C LEU A 86 14.48 9.24 17.89
N GLN A 87 15.01 9.61 16.71
CA GLN A 87 16.37 10.14 16.52
C GLN A 87 16.40 11.68 16.59
#